data_AF-A0A1F5IJW5-F1
#
_entry.id   AF-A0A1F5IJW5-F1
#
_cell.length_a   1.000
_cell.length_b   1.000
_cell.length_c   1.000
_cell.angle_alpha   90.00
_cell.angle_beta   90.00
_cell.angle_gamma   90.00
#
_symmetry.space_group_name_H-M   'P 1'
#
loop_
_entity.id
_entity.type
_entity.pdbx_description
1 polymer ?
#
loop_
_entity_poly.entity_id
_entity_poly.type
_entity_poly.pdbx_seq_one_letter_code
_entity_poly.pdbx_strand_id
1 'polypeptide(L)'
;MDDLPKKLAFVDIETTGCRISDRIIEIGILRVENHKLIESYQTLLNPQCHIPEEIVELTGITPSQLEAAPTFYEVKKDIYSLLEDCIFVAHNVRFDLSFLKNEFKRWEISFSPKQICTVKLSRALYPEHRHHNLDSIIERFKFKVKNRHRAFDDAKVLWDFYSHLTKKLPKETLLLNLKKAMKRPSIPIKISEDILDSLPKSPGVYIFYGENRAPLYVGKSINIKDRVMSHFSSDHLSSKELKIAQLITNIETIQTFGELGALLLESTLVKKLQPLYNSKLRLSRKLLLLKVKDNPQGYKTIALESVDRINPADLDSIVGVFRSKKQAKDTLLIICKNFNLCEKLLSLENTKGECFGYRLGNCHGACKGKEKTIKYNLRFIEAFTRSRLKPWPFNGPIIIKEGDEGFLLNNWCLIGKVTMDGLEQEEYINFDLDTYKILSSYLNSQKKLTNIESPPNIKLKYLNSNLITNPF
;
A
#
# COMPACT_ATOMS: atom_id res chain seq x y z
N MET A 1 -36.25 10.82 7.06
CA MET A 1 -36.50 10.25 8.40
C MET A 1 -36.85 11.43 9.27
N ASP A 2 -38.13 11.54 9.58
CA ASP A 2 -38.74 12.74 10.13
C ASP A 2 -39.04 12.58 11.63
N ASP A 3 -38.78 11.38 12.15
CA ASP A 3 -38.91 10.99 13.54
C ASP A 3 -37.73 10.08 13.96
N LEU A 4 -37.54 9.87 15.26
CA LEU A 4 -36.47 9.01 15.80
C LEU A 4 -36.68 7.55 15.37
N PRO A 5 -35.60 6.76 15.22
CA PRO A 5 -35.73 5.35 14.86
C PRO A 5 -36.59 4.61 15.88
N LYS A 6 -37.62 3.92 15.40
CA LYS A 6 -38.51 3.15 16.27
C LYS A 6 -37.97 1.76 16.58
N LYS A 7 -37.22 1.13 15.67
CA LYS A 7 -36.65 -0.21 15.84
C LYS A 7 -35.12 -0.15 15.72
N LEU A 8 -34.42 -0.50 16.79
CA LEU A 8 -32.97 -0.44 16.92
C LEU A 8 -32.48 -1.78 17.47
N ALA A 9 -31.37 -2.27 16.96
CA ALA A 9 -30.65 -3.39 17.54
C ALA A 9 -29.25 -2.92 17.91
N PHE A 10 -28.94 -2.89 19.21
CA PHE A 10 -27.59 -2.60 19.69
C PHE A 10 -26.82 -3.90 19.74
N VAL A 11 -25.71 -3.96 19.02
CA VAL A 11 -24.95 -5.18 18.79
C VAL A 11 -23.49 -4.92 19.06
N ASP A 12 -22.85 -5.92 19.64
CA ASP A 12 -21.42 -6.01 19.79
C ASP A 12 -21.03 -7.50 19.64
N ILE A 13 -19.82 -7.77 19.15
CA ILE A 13 -19.33 -9.12 18.93
C ILE A 13 -17.88 -9.27 19.39
N GLU A 14 -17.55 -10.47 19.86
CA GLU A 14 -16.15 -10.91 19.98
C GLU A 14 -15.84 -11.91 18.86
N THR A 15 -14.60 -11.92 18.37
CA THR A 15 -14.21 -12.73 17.20
C THR A 15 -12.90 -13.48 17.42
N THR A 16 -12.64 -14.52 16.62
CA THR A 16 -11.36 -15.24 16.62
C THR A 16 -10.18 -14.42 16.06
N GLY A 17 -10.41 -13.15 15.72
CA GLY A 17 -9.45 -12.26 15.06
C GLY A 17 -10.14 -11.21 14.18
N CYS A 18 -9.35 -10.43 13.43
CA CYS A 18 -9.86 -9.29 12.65
C CYS A 18 -9.93 -9.54 11.12
N ARG A 19 -9.71 -10.77 10.64
CA ARG A 19 -9.73 -11.12 9.21
C ARG A 19 -11.16 -11.42 8.74
N ILE A 20 -11.42 -11.27 7.44
CA ILE A 20 -12.72 -11.63 6.82
C ILE A 20 -13.07 -13.11 7.02
N SER A 21 -12.05 -13.97 7.08
CA SER A 21 -12.20 -15.41 7.29
C SER A 21 -12.48 -15.80 8.74
N ASP A 22 -12.21 -14.90 9.68
CA ASP A 22 -12.34 -15.16 11.12
C ASP A 22 -13.82 -15.26 11.50
N ARG A 23 -14.08 -15.83 12.67
CA ARG A 23 -15.41 -16.27 13.11
C ARG A 23 -15.84 -15.49 14.34
N ILE A 24 -17.15 -15.36 14.53
CA ILE A 24 -17.73 -14.78 15.75
C ILE A 24 -17.65 -15.83 16.88
N ILE A 25 -17.20 -15.44 18.08
CA ILE A 25 -17.11 -16.28 19.28
C ILE A 25 -18.03 -15.85 20.42
N GLU A 26 -18.48 -14.60 20.43
CA GLU A 26 -19.53 -14.11 21.32
C GLU A 26 -20.36 -13.07 20.57
N ILE A 27 -21.65 -13.02 20.85
CA ILE A 27 -22.53 -11.97 20.35
C ILE A 27 -23.46 -11.49 21.46
N GLY A 28 -23.58 -10.16 21.59
CA GLY A 28 -24.55 -9.48 22.44
C GLY A 28 -25.50 -8.66 21.57
N ILE A 29 -26.80 -8.82 21.77
CA ILE A 29 -27.85 -8.08 21.04
C ILE A 29 -28.87 -7.54 22.03
N LEU A 30 -29.19 -6.25 21.92
CA LEU A 30 -30.31 -5.63 22.60
C LEU A 30 -31.26 -5.04 21.56
N ARG A 31 -32.44 -5.63 21.43
CA ARG A 31 -33.51 -5.14 20.56
C ARG A 31 -34.35 -4.13 21.32
N VAL A 32 -34.41 -2.92 20.78
CA VAL A 32 -35.12 -1.77 21.35
C VAL A 32 -36.19 -1.33 20.37
N GLU A 33 -37.43 -1.30 20.84
CA GLU A 33 -38.56 -0.78 20.08
C GLU A 33 -39.24 0.36 20.83
N ASN A 34 -39.54 1.45 20.13
CA ASN A 34 -40.15 2.66 20.67
C ASN A 34 -39.44 3.13 21.96
N HIS A 35 -38.10 3.09 21.94
CA HIS A 35 -37.22 3.47 23.06
C HIS A 35 -37.37 2.60 24.32
N LYS A 36 -37.92 1.39 24.20
CA LYS A 36 -37.98 0.39 25.28
C LYS A 36 -37.21 -0.86 24.87
N LEU A 37 -36.43 -1.42 25.80
CA LEU A 37 -35.81 -2.73 25.60
C LEU A 37 -36.93 -3.77 25.52
N ILE A 38 -36.99 -4.48 24.40
CA ILE A 38 -37.97 -5.54 24.17
C ILE A 38 -37.36 -6.89 24.47
N GLU A 39 -36.14 -7.09 23.98
CA GLU A 39 -35.47 -8.38 24.07
C GLU A 39 -33.96 -8.20 24.14
N SER A 40 -33.30 -9.08 24.88
CA SER A 40 -31.86 -9.15 25.02
C SER A 40 -31.39 -10.56 24.75
N TYR A 41 -30.34 -10.70 23.97
CA TYR A 41 -29.77 -11.99 23.58
C TYR A 41 -28.26 -11.96 23.76
N GLN A 42 -27.72 -13.01 24.36
CA GLN A 42 -26.29 -13.21 24.54
C GLN A 42 -25.99 -14.68 24.35
N THR A 43 -24.98 -14.99 23.54
CA THR A 43 -24.47 -16.36 23.43
C THR A 43 -22.99 -16.36 23.07
N LEU A 44 -22.28 -17.34 23.61
CA LEU A 44 -21.02 -17.79 23.02
C LEU A 44 -21.31 -18.55 21.72
N LEU A 45 -20.34 -18.61 20.82
CA LEU A 45 -20.47 -19.26 19.52
C LEU A 45 -19.27 -20.14 19.21
N ASN A 46 -19.51 -21.40 18.91
CA ASN A 46 -18.46 -22.30 18.44
C ASN A 46 -17.99 -21.87 17.03
N PRO A 47 -16.74 -21.38 16.88
CA PRO A 47 -16.24 -20.92 15.59
C PRO A 47 -15.81 -22.07 14.67
N GLN A 48 -15.75 -23.30 15.18
CA GLN A 48 -15.27 -24.49 14.47
C GLN A 48 -13.88 -24.30 13.85
N CYS A 49 -13.03 -23.51 14.50
CA CYS A 49 -11.64 -23.29 14.12
C CYS A 49 -10.77 -23.04 15.36
N HIS A 50 -9.45 -23.11 15.17
CA HIS A 50 -8.50 -22.78 16.23
C HIS A 50 -8.64 -21.30 16.66
N ILE A 51 -8.41 -21.05 17.96
CA ILE A 51 -8.49 -19.73 18.57
C ILE A 51 -7.10 -19.37 19.10
N PRO A 52 -6.50 -18.27 18.61
CA PRO A 52 -5.21 -17.80 19.10
C PRO A 52 -5.24 -17.49 20.61
N GLU A 53 -4.14 -17.77 21.31
CA GLU A 53 -4.01 -17.50 22.75
C GLU A 53 -4.26 -16.03 23.12
N GLU A 54 -3.79 -15.10 22.29
CA GLU A 54 -4.01 -13.66 22.45
C GLU A 54 -5.51 -13.27 22.53
N ILE A 55 -6.39 -13.99 21.82
CA ILE A 55 -7.85 -13.75 21.87
C ILE A 55 -8.44 -14.26 23.19
N VAL A 56 -7.92 -15.38 23.69
CA VAL A 56 -8.32 -15.94 24.99
C VAL A 56 -7.91 -14.98 26.12
N GLU A 57 -6.70 -14.42 26.05
CA GLU A 57 -6.23 -13.42 27.01
C GLU A 57 -7.07 -12.14 26.98
N LEU A 58 -7.45 -11.67 25.79
CA LEU A 58 -8.22 -10.44 25.62
C LEU A 58 -9.67 -10.57 26.12
N THR A 59 -10.34 -11.67 25.76
CA THR A 59 -11.79 -11.85 25.99
C THR A 59 -12.11 -12.66 27.24
N GLY A 60 -11.14 -13.42 27.76
CA GLY A 60 -11.34 -14.41 28.82
C GLY A 60 -12.15 -15.64 28.39
N ILE A 61 -12.45 -15.79 27.09
CA ILE A 61 -13.25 -16.90 26.56
C ILE A 61 -12.33 -18.07 26.20
N THR A 62 -12.50 -19.20 26.87
CA THR A 62 -11.66 -20.38 26.68
C THR A 62 -12.14 -21.26 25.52
N PRO A 63 -11.24 -22.02 24.85
CA PRO A 63 -11.64 -22.98 23.82
C PRO A 63 -12.70 -24.00 24.30
N SER A 64 -12.58 -24.47 25.55
CA SER A 64 -13.53 -25.43 26.13
C SER A 64 -14.97 -24.88 26.24
N GLN A 65 -15.13 -23.58 26.53
CA GLN A 65 -16.44 -22.94 26.56
C GLN A 65 -17.04 -22.81 25.16
N LEU A 66 -16.19 -22.60 24.15
CA LEU A 66 -16.60 -22.43 22.77
C LEU A 66 -16.91 -23.77 22.10
N GLU A 67 -16.23 -24.85 22.47
CA GLU A 67 -16.59 -26.20 22.02
C GLU A 67 -18.00 -26.61 22.49
N ALA A 68 -18.37 -26.23 23.70
CA ALA A 68 -19.70 -26.49 24.27
C ALA A 68 -20.80 -25.52 23.79
N ALA A 69 -20.42 -24.42 23.13
CA ALA A 69 -21.35 -23.40 22.64
C ALA A 69 -22.03 -23.83 21.33
N PRO A 70 -23.23 -23.28 21.00
CA PRO A 70 -23.83 -23.50 19.70
C PRO A 70 -22.99 -22.86 18.59
N THR A 71 -23.03 -23.43 17.40
CA THR A 71 -22.48 -22.83 16.18
C THR A 71 -23.37 -21.68 15.71
N PHE A 72 -22.80 -20.74 14.93
CA PHE A 72 -23.61 -19.69 14.29
C PHE A 72 -24.76 -20.27 13.46
N TYR A 73 -24.54 -21.43 12.82
CA TYR A 73 -25.58 -22.08 12.03
C TYR A 73 -26.82 -22.42 12.86
N GLU A 74 -26.66 -22.90 14.08
CA GLU A 74 -27.76 -23.34 14.93
C GLU A 74 -28.61 -22.14 15.38
N VAL A 75 -27.98 -21.00 15.69
CA VAL A 75 -28.65 -19.81 16.21
C VAL A 75 -28.96 -18.73 15.16
N LYS A 76 -28.58 -18.93 13.90
CA LYS A 76 -28.72 -17.91 12.83
C LYS A 76 -30.14 -17.35 12.70
N LYS A 77 -31.17 -18.19 12.92
CA LYS A 77 -32.58 -17.77 12.79
C LYS A 77 -32.98 -16.84 13.92
N ASP A 78 -32.53 -17.14 15.14
CA ASP A 78 -32.81 -16.34 16.33
C ASP A 78 -32.11 -14.97 16.22
N ILE A 79 -30.83 -14.98 15.84
CA ILE A 79 -30.06 -13.76 15.58
C ILE A 79 -30.72 -12.94 14.45
N TYR A 80 -31.10 -13.57 13.34
CA TYR A 80 -31.72 -12.84 12.23
C TYR A 80 -33.05 -12.20 12.65
N SER A 81 -33.91 -12.95 13.34
CA SER A 81 -35.19 -12.45 13.86
C SER A 81 -35.02 -11.21 14.74
N LEU A 82 -34.00 -11.21 15.62
CA LEU A 82 -33.68 -10.08 16.49
C LEU A 82 -33.21 -8.83 15.73
N LEU A 83 -32.55 -9.01 14.58
CA LEU A 83 -31.97 -7.92 13.78
C LEU A 83 -32.89 -7.46 12.64
N GLU A 84 -33.88 -8.25 12.26
CA GLU A 84 -34.80 -7.97 11.18
C GLU A 84 -35.59 -6.67 11.45
N ASP A 85 -35.76 -5.87 10.39
CA ASP A 85 -36.41 -4.55 10.41
C ASP A 85 -35.84 -3.53 11.40
N CYS A 86 -34.68 -3.80 12.01
CA CYS A 86 -34.01 -2.90 12.93
C CYS A 86 -32.95 -2.05 12.20
N ILE A 87 -32.71 -0.84 12.70
CA ILE A 87 -31.45 -0.16 12.42
C ILE A 87 -30.38 -0.80 13.31
N PHE A 88 -29.34 -1.33 12.68
CA PHE A 88 -28.21 -1.97 13.33
C PHE A 88 -27.29 -0.91 13.96
N VAL A 89 -27.06 -0.98 15.26
CA VAL A 89 -26.26 0.00 16.02
C VAL A 89 -25.10 -0.71 16.68
N ALA A 90 -23.88 -0.28 16.39
CA ALA A 90 -22.67 -0.84 17.03
C ALA A 90 -21.56 0.21 17.16
N HIS A 91 -20.57 -0.07 18.00
CA HIS A 91 -19.41 0.78 18.21
C HIS A 91 -18.34 0.45 17.17
N ASN A 92 -18.22 1.31 16.16
CA ASN A 92 -17.53 0.97 14.91
C ASN A 92 -18.23 -0.10 14.06
N VAL A 93 -19.53 0.13 13.83
CA VAL A 93 -20.49 -0.71 13.10
C VAL A 93 -20.01 -1.45 11.84
N ARG A 94 -18.96 -0.99 11.16
CA ARG A 94 -18.41 -1.72 10.00
C ARG A 94 -17.86 -3.08 10.39
N PHE A 95 -17.21 -3.17 11.54
CA PHE A 95 -16.60 -4.42 11.98
C PHE A 95 -17.69 -5.45 12.27
N ASP A 96 -18.54 -5.19 13.26
CA ASP A 96 -19.60 -6.10 13.71
C ASP A 96 -20.49 -6.52 12.54
N LEU A 97 -20.91 -5.54 11.74
CA LEU A 97 -21.78 -5.82 10.60
C LEU A 97 -21.08 -6.65 9.53
N SER A 98 -19.76 -6.47 9.29
CA SER A 98 -19.04 -7.26 8.29
C SER A 98 -18.95 -8.74 8.68
N PHE A 99 -18.71 -9.02 9.96
CA PHE A 99 -18.67 -10.38 10.48
C PHE A 99 -20.04 -11.04 10.39
N LEU A 100 -21.10 -10.35 10.83
CA LEU A 100 -22.47 -10.86 10.70
C LEU A 100 -22.87 -11.09 9.24
N LYS A 101 -22.52 -10.16 8.33
CA LYS A 101 -22.74 -10.34 6.89
C LYS A 101 -22.03 -11.58 6.37
N ASN A 102 -20.79 -11.83 6.80
CA ASN A 102 -20.04 -13.02 6.38
C ASN A 102 -20.66 -14.31 6.93
N GLU A 103 -21.04 -14.33 8.21
CA GLU A 103 -21.70 -15.49 8.80
C GLU A 103 -23.05 -15.79 8.11
N PHE A 104 -23.87 -14.78 7.84
CA PHE A 104 -25.12 -14.96 7.07
C PHE A 104 -24.87 -15.38 5.62
N LYS A 105 -23.86 -14.80 4.96
CA LYS A 105 -23.51 -15.13 3.57
C LYS A 105 -23.09 -16.58 3.38
N ARG A 106 -22.47 -17.21 4.39
CA ARG A 106 -22.13 -18.65 4.37
C ARG A 106 -23.38 -19.53 4.18
N TRP A 107 -24.56 -18.99 4.46
CA TRP A 107 -25.86 -19.66 4.35
C TRP A 107 -26.75 -19.00 3.30
N GLU A 108 -26.15 -18.25 2.37
CA GLU A 108 -26.85 -17.57 1.27
C GLU A 108 -27.89 -16.54 1.73
N ILE A 109 -27.81 -16.09 2.99
CA ILE A 109 -28.68 -15.05 3.54
C ILE A 109 -28.02 -13.69 3.26
N SER A 110 -28.68 -12.87 2.44
CA SER A 110 -28.27 -11.49 2.21
C SER A 110 -28.70 -10.62 3.38
N PHE A 111 -27.73 -10.16 4.18
CA PHE A 111 -27.98 -9.26 5.29
C PHE A 111 -27.45 -7.86 4.97
N SER A 112 -28.30 -6.84 4.93
CA SER A 112 -27.87 -5.46 4.67
C SER A 112 -28.77 -4.41 5.34
N PRO A 113 -28.78 -4.36 6.68
CA PRO A 113 -29.58 -3.41 7.43
C PRO A 113 -29.10 -1.96 7.24
N LYS A 114 -29.98 -1.01 7.55
CA LYS A 114 -29.55 0.36 7.86
C LYS A 114 -28.69 0.32 9.12
N GLN A 115 -27.71 1.21 9.22
CA GLN A 115 -26.73 1.16 10.30
C GLN A 115 -26.44 2.52 10.93
N ILE A 116 -26.15 2.54 12.23
CA ILE A 116 -25.65 3.68 12.99
C ILE A 116 -24.34 3.28 13.67
N CYS A 117 -23.31 4.09 13.49
CA CYS A 117 -22.06 3.96 14.25
C CYS A 117 -22.08 4.91 15.44
N THR A 118 -21.98 4.39 16.66
CA THR A 118 -21.99 5.22 17.88
C THR A 118 -20.76 6.12 18.00
N VAL A 119 -19.61 5.73 17.44
CA VAL A 119 -18.42 6.59 17.31
C VAL A 119 -18.74 7.84 16.49
N LYS A 120 -19.37 7.68 15.32
CA LYS A 120 -19.75 8.79 14.45
C LYS A 120 -20.79 9.69 15.10
N LEU A 121 -21.75 9.08 15.81
CA LEU A 121 -22.76 9.81 16.55
C LEU A 121 -22.12 10.64 17.66
N SER A 122 -21.23 10.04 18.45
CA SER A 122 -20.49 10.70 19.53
C SER A 122 -19.66 11.89 19.00
N ARG A 123 -18.94 11.71 17.89
CA ARG A 123 -18.17 12.78 17.22
C ARG A 123 -19.03 13.93 16.71
N ALA A 124 -20.19 13.61 16.16
CA ALA A 124 -21.10 14.63 15.64
C ALA A 124 -21.72 15.47 16.77
N LEU A 125 -21.90 14.87 17.95
CA LEU A 125 -22.51 15.52 19.12
C LEU A 125 -21.50 16.23 20.02
N TYR A 126 -20.27 15.71 20.08
CA TYR A 126 -19.25 16.15 21.03
C TYR A 126 -17.89 16.38 20.33
N PRO A 127 -17.82 17.24 19.31
CA PRO A 127 -16.62 17.46 18.50
C PRO A 127 -15.43 18.03 19.28
N GLU A 128 -15.68 18.62 20.46
CA GLU A 128 -14.67 19.16 21.36
C GLU A 128 -13.84 18.08 22.07
N HIS A 129 -14.35 16.86 22.15
CA HIS A 129 -13.62 15.77 22.77
C HIS A 129 -12.71 15.06 21.76
N ARG A 130 -11.47 14.83 22.16
CA ARG A 130 -10.47 14.16 21.31
C ARG A 130 -10.81 12.69 21.04
N HIS A 131 -11.16 11.94 22.08
CA HIS A 131 -11.36 10.48 22.01
C HIS A 131 -12.83 10.08 22.05
N HIS A 132 -13.21 9.10 21.23
CA HIS A 132 -14.59 8.58 21.11
C HIS A 132 -14.68 7.05 21.09
N ASN A 133 -13.62 6.36 21.52
CA ASN A 133 -13.67 4.92 21.78
C ASN A 133 -14.64 4.61 22.94
N LEU A 134 -15.00 3.34 23.11
CA LEU A 134 -16.05 2.95 24.05
C LEU A 134 -15.68 3.31 25.49
N ASP A 135 -14.40 3.13 25.87
CA ASP A 135 -13.89 3.50 27.19
C ASP A 135 -13.99 5.00 27.46
N SER A 136 -13.68 5.84 26.47
CA SER A 136 -13.83 7.30 26.57
C SER A 136 -15.29 7.72 26.72
N ILE A 137 -16.22 7.00 26.08
CA ILE A 137 -17.66 7.25 26.26
C ILE A 137 -18.08 6.84 27.68
N ILE A 138 -17.66 5.66 28.14
CA ILE A 138 -17.97 5.16 29.49
C ILE A 138 -17.48 6.16 30.55
N GLU A 139 -16.24 6.61 30.45
CA GLU A 139 -15.65 7.57 31.38
C GLU A 139 -16.39 8.91 31.35
N ARG A 140 -16.61 9.47 30.15
CA ARG A 140 -17.25 10.78 29.97
C ARG A 140 -18.65 10.83 30.57
N PHE A 141 -19.45 9.79 30.36
CA PHE A 141 -20.83 9.72 30.85
C PHE A 141 -20.95 9.00 32.19
N LYS A 142 -19.83 8.55 32.77
CA LYS A 142 -19.75 7.81 34.03
C LYS A 142 -20.67 6.58 34.05
N PHE A 143 -20.72 5.85 32.94
CA PHE A 143 -21.50 4.62 32.86
C PHE A 143 -20.86 3.51 33.70
N LYS A 144 -21.69 2.70 34.34
CA LYS A 144 -21.23 1.55 35.12
C LYS A 144 -21.22 0.32 34.24
N VAL A 145 -20.04 -0.22 33.96
CA VAL A 145 -19.86 -1.46 33.19
C VAL A 145 -19.41 -2.56 34.12
N LYS A 146 -20.03 -3.75 34.00
CA LYS A 146 -19.69 -4.90 34.85
C LYS A 146 -18.39 -5.53 34.36
N ASN A 147 -18.36 -5.99 33.11
CA ASN A 147 -17.18 -6.57 32.48
C ASN A 147 -16.94 -5.91 31.12
N ARG A 148 -15.82 -5.21 30.95
CA ARG A 148 -15.38 -4.74 29.63
C ARG A 148 -14.89 -5.93 28.80
N HIS A 149 -15.03 -5.85 27.47
CA HIS A 149 -14.65 -6.94 26.54
C HIS A 149 -15.55 -8.18 26.66
N ARG A 150 -16.80 -7.96 27.07
CA ARG A 150 -17.87 -8.95 26.96
C ARG A 150 -18.95 -8.35 26.08
N ALA A 151 -19.23 -9.01 24.96
CA ALA A 151 -20.07 -8.45 23.91
C ALA A 151 -21.41 -7.89 24.43
N PHE A 152 -22.06 -8.60 25.36
CA PHE A 152 -23.33 -8.14 25.91
C PHE A 152 -23.23 -6.87 26.77
N ASP A 153 -22.22 -6.79 27.63
CA ASP A 153 -22.02 -5.63 28.50
C ASP A 153 -21.63 -4.40 27.66
N ASP A 154 -20.85 -4.61 26.59
CA ASP A 154 -20.46 -3.58 25.62
C ASP A 154 -21.68 -3.06 24.83
N ALA A 155 -22.50 -3.96 24.28
CA ALA A 155 -23.76 -3.60 23.61
C ALA A 155 -24.71 -2.82 24.53
N LYS A 156 -24.75 -3.17 25.82
CA LYS A 156 -25.54 -2.46 26.82
C LYS A 156 -25.05 -1.02 27.03
N VAL A 157 -23.74 -0.78 27.04
CA VAL A 157 -23.18 0.59 27.09
C VAL A 157 -23.66 1.42 25.90
N LEU A 158 -23.76 0.82 24.71
CA LEU A 158 -24.27 1.54 23.53
C LEU A 158 -25.73 1.94 23.69
N TRP A 159 -26.54 1.07 24.27
CA TRP A 159 -27.92 1.39 24.61
C TRP A 159 -28.01 2.46 25.70
N ASP A 160 -27.20 2.38 26.76
CA ASP A 160 -27.15 3.39 27.82
C ASP A 160 -26.74 4.76 27.27
N PHE A 161 -25.73 4.79 26.39
CA PHE A 161 -25.32 5.98 25.66
C PHE A 161 -26.48 6.56 24.85
N TYR A 162 -27.12 5.75 24.00
CA TYR A 162 -28.24 6.22 23.19
C TYR A 162 -29.42 6.73 24.04
N SER A 163 -29.77 5.99 25.09
CA SER A 163 -30.82 6.35 26.03
C SER A 163 -30.52 7.67 26.75
N HIS A 164 -29.27 7.87 27.17
CA HIS A 164 -28.82 9.13 27.74
C HIS A 164 -29.02 10.29 26.76
N LEU A 165 -28.61 10.13 25.50
CA LEU A 165 -28.79 11.14 24.46
C LEU A 165 -30.26 11.50 24.24
N THR A 166 -31.15 10.49 24.14
CA THR A 166 -32.59 10.72 23.95
C THR A 166 -33.26 11.47 25.11
N LYS A 167 -32.72 11.35 26.33
CA LYS A 167 -33.22 12.05 27.52
C LYS A 167 -32.66 13.46 27.67
N LYS A 168 -31.43 13.71 27.21
CA LYS A 168 -30.70 14.96 27.46
C LYS A 168 -30.73 15.94 26.30
N LEU A 169 -30.88 15.47 25.06
CA LEU A 169 -30.81 16.31 23.88
C LEU A 169 -32.21 16.57 23.30
N PRO A 170 -32.45 17.77 22.74
CA PRO A 170 -33.63 18.02 21.94
C PRO A 170 -33.71 17.04 20.76
N LYS A 171 -34.94 16.59 20.46
CA LYS A 171 -35.23 15.60 19.40
C LYS A 171 -34.62 15.99 18.05
N GLU A 172 -34.73 17.27 17.68
CA GLU A 172 -34.24 17.80 16.41
C GLU A 172 -32.71 17.71 16.29
N THR A 173 -31.99 18.07 17.36
CA THR A 173 -30.53 17.98 17.44
C THR A 173 -30.06 16.54 17.31
N LEU A 174 -30.72 15.60 18.00
CA LEU A 174 -30.39 14.18 17.92
C LEU A 174 -30.65 13.64 16.50
N LEU A 175 -31.80 13.97 15.92
CA LEU A 175 -32.15 13.56 14.56
C LEU A 175 -31.15 14.04 13.50
N LEU A 176 -30.71 15.30 13.59
CA LEU A 176 -29.72 15.85 12.68
C LEU A 176 -28.39 15.07 12.75
N ASN A 177 -27.93 14.75 13.96
CA ASN A 177 -26.66 14.04 14.14
C ASN A 177 -26.74 12.55 13.83
N LEU A 178 -27.89 11.90 14.06
CA LEU A 178 -28.16 10.55 13.58
C LEU A 178 -28.10 10.48 12.04
N LYS A 179 -28.73 11.43 11.34
CA LYS A 179 -28.66 11.53 9.87
C LYS A 179 -27.21 11.67 9.37
N LYS A 180 -26.37 12.45 10.06
CA LYS A 180 -24.94 12.59 9.74
C LYS A 180 -24.18 11.27 9.98
N ALA A 181 -24.42 10.60 11.10
CA ALA A 181 -23.76 9.35 11.47
C ALA A 181 -24.07 8.20 10.48
N MET A 182 -25.27 8.18 9.90
CA MET A 182 -25.69 7.17 8.91
C MET A 182 -25.03 7.35 7.53
N LYS A 183 -24.53 8.55 7.18
CA LYS A 183 -24.04 8.87 5.82
C LYS A 183 -22.53 8.72 5.61
N ARG A 184 -21.70 8.65 6.66
CA ARG A 184 -20.23 8.64 6.52
C ARG A 184 -19.67 7.20 6.41
N PRO A 185 -18.57 6.95 5.68
CA PRO A 185 -17.83 5.67 5.74
C PRO A 185 -17.14 5.46 7.11
N SER A 186 -16.97 4.21 7.58
CA SER A 186 -16.34 3.81 8.88
C SER A 186 -14.91 3.25 8.75
N ILE A 187 -14.11 3.26 9.81
CA ILE A 187 -12.65 3.02 9.79
C ILE A 187 -12.31 1.64 10.42
N PRO A 188 -11.22 0.92 10.06
CA PRO A 188 -10.83 -0.35 10.70
C PRO A 188 -10.42 -0.23 12.19
N ILE A 189 -10.49 -1.36 12.91
CA ILE A 189 -10.45 -1.47 14.39
C ILE A 189 -9.07 -1.26 15.07
N LYS A 190 -7.94 -1.59 14.44
CA LYS A 190 -6.62 -1.58 15.11
C LYS A 190 -5.89 -0.23 15.10
N ILE A 191 -6.35 0.75 14.32
CA ILE A 191 -5.73 2.07 14.25
C ILE A 191 -6.66 3.05 14.96
N SER A 192 -6.17 3.68 16.02
CA SER A 192 -6.94 4.75 16.66
C SER A 192 -7.17 5.87 15.65
N GLU A 193 -8.40 6.41 15.61
CA GLU A 193 -8.69 7.53 14.70
C GLU A 193 -7.81 8.76 15.00
N ASP A 194 -7.25 8.88 16.21
CA ASP A 194 -6.23 9.88 16.56
C ASP A 194 -5.00 9.84 15.64
N ILE A 195 -4.50 8.64 15.33
CA ILE A 195 -3.34 8.46 14.45
C ILE A 195 -3.71 8.96 13.04
N LEU A 196 -4.89 8.59 12.53
CA LEU A 196 -5.37 8.99 11.21
C LEU A 196 -5.65 10.50 11.12
N ASP A 197 -6.14 11.10 12.20
CA ASP A 197 -6.44 12.52 12.24
C ASP A 197 -5.19 13.38 12.33
N SER A 198 -4.14 12.88 13.01
CA SER A 198 -2.81 13.50 13.11
C SER A 198 -1.99 13.44 11.82
N LEU A 199 -2.44 12.68 10.81
CA LEU A 199 -1.70 12.56 9.56
C LEU A 199 -1.60 13.90 8.83
N PRO A 200 -0.41 14.24 8.30
CA PRO A 200 -0.20 15.49 7.63
C PRO A 200 -0.90 15.54 6.26
N LYS A 201 -1.39 16.73 5.91
CA LYS A 201 -1.90 17.06 4.56
C LYS A 201 -0.79 17.66 3.69
N SER A 202 0.40 17.08 3.73
CA SER A 202 1.55 17.50 2.95
C SER A 202 2.09 16.34 2.09
N PRO A 203 2.98 16.62 1.12
CA PRO A 203 3.69 15.59 0.39
C PRO A 203 4.59 14.77 1.32
N GLY A 204 4.82 13.52 0.94
CA GLY A 204 5.80 12.66 1.58
C GLY A 204 5.47 11.19 1.51
N VAL A 205 6.05 10.44 2.45
CA VAL A 205 6.01 8.98 2.50
C VAL A 205 5.33 8.53 3.79
N TYR A 206 4.47 7.52 3.69
CA TYR A 206 3.88 6.82 4.82
C TYR A 206 4.32 5.37 4.84
N ILE A 207 4.51 4.85 6.05
CA ILE A 207 4.94 3.48 6.32
C ILE A 207 3.87 2.83 7.20
N PHE A 208 3.38 1.69 6.75
CA PHE A 208 2.47 0.84 7.48
C PHE A 208 3.24 -0.27 8.17
N TYR A 209 3.08 -0.37 9.48
CA TYR A 209 3.63 -1.44 10.30
C TYR A 209 2.52 -2.34 10.83
N GLY A 210 2.86 -3.62 10.97
CA GLY A 210 2.06 -4.59 11.69
C GLY A 210 2.57 -4.83 13.09
N GLU A 211 2.17 -5.95 13.69
CA GLU A 211 2.67 -6.40 14.99
C GLU A 211 4.19 -6.46 15.03
N ASN A 212 4.77 -6.19 16.20
CA ASN A 212 6.22 -6.13 16.44
C ASN A 212 6.98 -5.13 15.53
N ARG A 213 6.31 -4.08 15.05
CA ARG A 213 6.87 -3.09 14.10
C ARG A 213 7.39 -3.71 12.80
N ALA A 214 6.79 -4.82 12.36
CA ALA A 214 7.12 -5.41 11.06
C ALA A 214 6.66 -4.50 9.91
N PRO A 215 7.54 -4.09 8.96
CA PRO A 215 7.16 -3.20 7.87
C PRO A 215 6.27 -3.94 6.85
N LEU A 216 5.02 -3.47 6.71
CA LEU A 216 4.04 -4.08 5.81
C LEU A 216 4.05 -3.42 4.44
N TYR A 217 4.03 -2.09 4.41
CA TYR A 217 3.91 -1.33 3.17
C TYR A 217 4.53 0.06 3.31
N VAL A 218 5.17 0.55 2.25
CA VAL A 218 5.65 1.94 2.14
C VAL A 218 4.98 2.56 0.92
N GLY A 219 4.44 3.77 1.06
CA GLY A 219 3.82 4.46 -0.07
C GLY A 219 4.06 5.96 -0.04
N LYS A 220 4.02 6.60 -1.20
CA LYS A 220 4.12 8.06 -1.35
C LYS A 220 2.78 8.75 -1.62
N SER A 221 2.72 10.06 -1.36
CA SER A 221 1.61 10.92 -1.81
C SER A 221 2.01 12.40 -1.85
N ILE A 222 1.27 13.20 -2.62
CA ILE A 222 1.26 14.68 -2.49
C ILE A 222 0.42 15.15 -1.29
N ASN A 223 -0.46 14.28 -0.80
CA ASN A 223 -1.26 14.49 0.41
C ASN A 223 -1.33 13.14 1.14
N ILE A 224 -0.52 13.01 2.19
CA ILE A 224 -0.40 11.76 2.95
C ILE A 224 -1.74 11.35 3.55
N LYS A 225 -2.45 12.27 4.22
CA LYS A 225 -3.74 11.98 4.86
C LYS A 225 -4.75 11.38 3.88
N ASP A 226 -5.01 12.03 2.75
CA ASP A 226 -6.02 11.57 1.80
C ASP A 226 -5.65 10.21 1.19
N ARG A 227 -4.36 10.00 0.91
CA ARG A 227 -3.87 8.73 0.36
C ARG A 227 -3.98 7.59 1.37
N VAL A 228 -3.61 7.83 2.62
CA VAL A 228 -3.77 6.84 3.69
C VAL A 228 -5.26 6.51 3.89
N MET A 229 -6.14 7.52 3.92
CA MET A 229 -7.59 7.34 4.01
C MET A 229 -8.17 6.56 2.82
N SER A 230 -7.58 6.69 1.63
CA SER A 230 -8.00 5.92 0.44
C SER A 230 -7.77 4.41 0.59
N HIS A 231 -6.74 3.97 1.32
CA HIS A 231 -6.52 2.53 1.63
C HIS A 231 -7.65 1.93 2.48
N PHE A 232 -8.43 2.79 3.14
CA PHE A 232 -9.55 2.43 4.01
C PHE A 232 -10.93 2.75 3.39
N SER A 233 -10.96 3.33 2.18
CA SER A 233 -12.19 3.75 1.50
C SER A 233 -12.69 2.66 0.56
N SER A 234 -14.01 2.46 0.53
CA SER A 234 -14.69 1.26 0.04
C SER A 234 -14.79 1.09 -1.48
N ASP A 235 -14.29 2.02 -2.29
CA ASP A 235 -14.70 2.09 -3.70
C ASP A 235 -13.81 1.27 -4.65
N HIS A 236 -12.60 0.85 -4.25
CA HIS A 236 -11.68 0.11 -5.14
C HIS A 236 -10.74 -0.86 -4.41
N LEU A 237 -11.25 -1.71 -3.53
CA LEU A 237 -10.37 -2.59 -2.76
C LEU A 237 -9.88 -3.79 -3.57
N SER A 238 -8.62 -3.74 -3.99
CA SER A 238 -7.89 -4.93 -4.40
C SER A 238 -7.70 -5.87 -3.20
N SER A 239 -7.61 -7.18 -3.44
CA SER A 239 -7.38 -8.19 -2.39
C SER A 239 -6.11 -7.95 -1.56
N LYS A 240 -5.19 -7.12 -2.06
CA LYS A 240 -3.95 -6.71 -1.41
C LYS A 240 -4.15 -5.55 -0.42
N GLU A 241 -4.91 -4.53 -0.80
CA GLU A 241 -5.17 -3.36 0.06
C GLU A 241 -6.00 -3.74 1.29
N LEU A 242 -6.96 -4.67 1.13
CA LEU A 242 -7.69 -5.27 2.25
C LEU A 242 -6.77 -5.96 3.26
N LYS A 243 -5.81 -6.75 2.78
CA LYS A 243 -4.83 -7.45 3.63
C LYS A 243 -3.93 -6.48 4.39
N ILE A 244 -3.50 -5.41 3.71
CA ILE A 244 -2.71 -4.35 4.32
C ILE A 244 -3.56 -3.69 5.42
N ALA A 245 -4.74 -3.18 5.10
CA ALA A 245 -5.61 -2.47 6.03
C ALA A 245 -5.97 -3.25 7.30
N GLN A 246 -6.01 -4.58 7.23
CA GLN A 246 -6.32 -5.46 8.36
C GLN A 246 -5.13 -5.73 9.29
N LEU A 247 -3.91 -5.65 8.78
CA LEU A 247 -2.69 -5.98 9.54
C LEU A 247 -2.03 -4.76 10.18
N ILE A 248 -2.44 -3.54 9.80
CA ILE A 248 -1.82 -2.32 10.30
C ILE A 248 -2.11 -2.16 11.80
N THR A 249 -1.05 -1.96 12.56
CA THR A 249 -1.08 -1.53 13.96
C THR A 249 -0.55 -0.11 14.15
N ASN A 250 0.33 0.35 13.24
CA ASN A 250 0.97 1.65 13.35
C ASN A 250 1.25 2.27 11.97
N ILE A 251 1.16 3.60 11.91
CA ILE A 251 1.46 4.39 10.71
C ILE A 251 2.54 5.42 11.08
N GLU A 252 3.65 5.38 10.36
CA GLU A 252 4.69 6.39 10.43
C GLU A 252 4.65 7.27 9.17
N THR A 253 4.92 8.56 9.31
CA THR A 253 4.91 9.50 8.17
C THR A 253 6.17 10.35 8.17
N ILE A 254 6.77 10.50 7.00
CA ILE A 254 7.92 11.37 6.76
C ILE A 254 7.50 12.38 5.69
N GLN A 255 7.43 13.65 6.08
CA GLN A 255 7.01 14.74 5.19
C GLN A 255 8.16 15.12 4.23
N THR A 256 7.81 15.54 3.02
CA THR A 256 8.75 16.08 2.03
C THR A 256 8.18 17.38 1.45
N PHE A 257 9.06 18.22 0.90
CA PHE A 257 8.64 19.50 0.31
C PHE A 257 7.88 19.34 -1.01
N GLY A 258 8.03 18.22 -1.71
CA GLY A 258 7.26 17.93 -2.90
C GLY A 258 7.29 16.48 -3.35
N GLU A 259 6.93 16.29 -4.62
CA GLU A 259 6.70 14.98 -5.22
C GLU A 259 8.00 14.24 -5.53
N LEU A 260 9.05 14.94 -5.96
CA LEU A 260 10.33 14.33 -6.30
C LEU A 260 10.98 13.73 -5.04
N GLY A 261 10.99 14.49 -3.95
CA GLY A 261 11.46 14.00 -2.66
C GLY A 261 10.67 12.79 -2.18
N ALA A 262 9.35 12.82 -2.29
CA ALA A 262 8.50 11.68 -1.92
C ALA A 262 8.80 10.43 -2.76
N LEU A 263 9.04 10.59 -4.07
CA LEU A 263 9.41 9.50 -4.98
C LEU A 263 10.77 8.87 -4.64
N LEU A 264 11.79 9.70 -4.43
CA LEU A 264 13.14 9.24 -4.09
C LEU A 264 13.15 8.57 -2.71
N LEU A 265 12.50 9.18 -1.72
CA LEU A 265 12.42 8.66 -0.36
C LEU A 265 11.66 7.32 -0.29
N GLU A 266 10.55 7.16 -1.02
CA GLU A 266 9.83 5.89 -1.11
C GLU A 266 10.74 4.78 -1.66
N SER A 267 11.47 5.07 -2.74
CA SER A 267 12.42 4.13 -3.37
C SER A 267 13.50 3.67 -2.38
N THR A 268 14.07 4.62 -1.61
CA THR A 268 15.09 4.33 -0.59
C THR A 268 14.51 3.51 0.57
N LEU A 269 13.35 3.90 1.11
CA LEU A 269 12.74 3.23 2.27
C LEU A 269 12.25 1.82 1.94
N VAL A 270 11.69 1.58 0.76
CA VAL A 270 11.29 0.24 0.34
C VAL A 270 12.52 -0.69 0.27
N LYS A 271 13.66 -0.17 -0.20
CA LYS A 271 14.91 -0.94 -0.26
C LYS A 271 15.50 -1.21 1.13
N LYS A 272 15.47 -0.21 2.02
CA LYS A 272 15.96 -0.35 3.40
C LYS A 272 15.10 -1.29 4.25
N LEU A 273 13.78 -1.13 4.19
CA LEU A 273 12.83 -1.82 5.09
C LEU A 273 12.31 -3.15 4.53
N GLN A 274 12.44 -3.41 3.22
CA GLN A 274 11.94 -4.61 2.55
C GLN A 274 10.49 -5.01 2.93
N PRO A 275 9.51 -4.09 2.87
CA PRO A 275 8.17 -4.33 3.39
C PRO A 275 7.44 -5.48 2.66
N LEU A 276 6.62 -6.21 3.41
CA LEU A 276 5.96 -7.46 2.96
C LEU A 276 5.15 -7.28 1.66
N TYR A 277 4.52 -6.12 1.47
CA TYR A 277 3.62 -5.87 0.35
C TYR A 277 4.21 -5.02 -0.80
N ASN A 278 5.40 -4.44 -0.70
CA ASN A 278 6.03 -3.75 -1.85
C ASN A 278 6.86 -4.71 -2.73
N SER A 279 6.22 -5.71 -3.36
CA SER A 279 6.92 -6.71 -4.19
C SER A 279 7.69 -6.16 -5.40
N LYS A 280 7.27 -5.03 -5.98
CA LYS A 280 7.88 -4.48 -7.21
C LYS A 280 9.15 -3.64 -7.00
N LEU A 281 9.28 -3.01 -5.82
CA LEU A 281 10.35 -2.06 -5.46
C LEU A 281 11.35 -2.67 -4.46
N ARG A 282 11.11 -3.90 -3.96
CA ARG A 282 12.08 -4.65 -3.16
C ARG A 282 13.35 -4.92 -3.98
N LEU A 283 14.49 -5.00 -3.30
CA LEU A 283 15.80 -5.16 -3.92
C LEU A 283 15.79 -6.40 -4.82
N SER A 284 15.85 -6.19 -6.14
CA SER A 284 16.22 -7.26 -7.05
C SER A 284 17.69 -7.55 -6.78
N ARG A 285 17.98 -8.66 -6.08
CA ARG A 285 19.35 -9.01 -5.67
C ARG A 285 20.32 -9.09 -6.86
N LYS A 286 19.81 -9.28 -8.08
CA LYS A 286 20.59 -9.28 -9.33
C LYS A 286 19.84 -8.51 -10.41
N LEU A 287 20.52 -7.59 -11.09
CA LEU A 287 20.09 -6.95 -12.32
C LEU A 287 20.73 -7.67 -13.51
N LEU A 288 20.04 -7.64 -14.65
CA LEU A 288 20.56 -8.17 -15.90
C LEU A 288 20.80 -7.02 -16.87
N LEU A 289 22.05 -6.85 -17.27
CA LEU A 289 22.47 -5.84 -18.23
C LEU A 289 22.58 -6.45 -19.61
N LEU A 290 22.08 -5.73 -20.61
CA LEU A 290 22.41 -5.98 -22.01
C LEU A 290 23.52 -5.03 -22.40
N LYS A 291 24.73 -5.56 -22.55
CA LYS A 291 25.90 -4.81 -23.03
C LYS A 291 26.13 -5.08 -24.51
N VAL A 292 26.43 -4.04 -25.26
CA VAL A 292 26.81 -4.18 -26.68
C VAL A 292 28.25 -4.68 -26.76
N LYS A 293 28.49 -5.68 -27.60
CA LYS A 293 29.83 -6.16 -27.94
C LYS A 293 29.94 -6.36 -29.45
N ASP A 294 31.11 -6.08 -30.00
CA ASP A 294 31.41 -6.45 -31.38
C ASP A 294 31.98 -7.87 -31.43
N ASN A 295 31.48 -8.70 -32.34
CA ASN A 295 32.07 -10.02 -32.58
C ASN A 295 33.31 -9.89 -33.50
N PRO A 296 34.14 -10.95 -33.63
CA PRO A 296 35.35 -10.89 -34.48
C PRO A 296 35.07 -10.54 -35.95
N GLN A 297 33.86 -10.77 -36.44
CA GLN A 297 33.42 -10.44 -37.80
C GLN A 297 32.85 -9.00 -37.93
N GLY A 298 32.91 -8.20 -36.86
CA GLY A 298 32.49 -6.80 -36.81
C GLY A 298 30.98 -6.56 -36.61
N TYR A 299 30.18 -7.61 -36.40
CA TYR A 299 28.75 -7.47 -36.10
C TYR A 299 28.53 -7.11 -34.64
N LYS A 300 27.58 -6.20 -34.40
CA LYS A 300 27.12 -5.87 -33.05
C LYS A 300 26.27 -6.99 -32.46
N THR A 301 26.58 -7.37 -31.24
CA THR A 301 25.96 -8.45 -30.48
C THR A 301 25.57 -7.99 -29.09
N ILE A 302 24.77 -8.80 -28.41
CA ILE A 302 24.34 -8.56 -27.03
C ILE A 302 24.95 -9.60 -26.11
N ALA A 303 25.64 -9.12 -25.07
CA ALA A 303 26.04 -9.91 -23.92
C ALA A 303 25.08 -9.63 -22.76
N LEU A 304 24.64 -10.71 -22.09
CA LEU A 304 23.75 -10.64 -20.94
C LEU A 304 24.56 -10.87 -19.67
N GLU A 305 24.75 -9.83 -18.88
CA GLU A 305 25.58 -9.84 -17.66
C GLU A 305 24.68 -9.72 -16.43
N SER A 306 24.93 -10.54 -15.40
CA SER A 306 24.23 -10.44 -14.13
C SER A 306 25.10 -9.68 -13.15
N VAL A 307 24.63 -8.52 -12.70
CA VAL A 307 25.36 -7.67 -11.75
C VAL A 307 24.50 -7.37 -10.53
N ASP A 308 25.13 -7.16 -9.39
CA ASP A 308 24.45 -6.70 -8.18
C ASP A 308 24.30 -5.17 -8.19
N ARG A 309 25.21 -4.46 -8.87
CA ARG A 309 25.25 -2.99 -8.99
C ARG A 309 25.74 -2.58 -10.38
N ILE A 310 25.24 -1.45 -10.88
CA ILE A 310 25.70 -0.86 -12.14
C ILE A 310 26.70 0.25 -11.80
N ASN A 311 27.90 0.15 -12.35
CA ASN A 311 28.90 1.22 -12.28
C ASN A 311 28.50 2.33 -13.27
N PRO A 312 28.43 3.61 -12.86
CA PRO A 312 28.17 4.72 -13.78
C PRO A 312 29.08 4.75 -15.02
N ALA A 313 30.33 4.28 -14.91
CA ALA A 313 31.26 4.23 -16.04
C ALA A 313 30.80 3.29 -17.18
N ASP A 314 29.97 2.30 -16.88
CA ASP A 314 29.50 1.31 -17.86
C ASP A 314 28.24 1.78 -18.62
N LEU A 315 27.62 2.90 -18.22
CA LEU A 315 26.29 3.32 -18.70
C LEU A 315 26.21 3.43 -20.23
N ASP A 316 27.25 3.92 -20.90
CA ASP A 316 27.28 4.09 -22.35
C ASP A 316 27.25 2.77 -23.13
N SER A 317 27.74 1.69 -22.50
CA SER A 317 27.77 0.34 -23.09
C SER A 317 26.46 -0.43 -22.90
N ILE A 318 25.57 0.05 -22.03
CA ILE A 318 24.34 -0.63 -21.60
C ILE A 318 23.17 -0.18 -22.48
N VAL A 319 22.59 -1.14 -23.21
CA VAL A 319 21.40 -0.91 -24.05
C VAL A 319 20.10 -1.40 -23.42
N GLY A 320 20.16 -2.00 -22.23
CA GLY A 320 18.96 -2.38 -21.48
C GLY A 320 19.28 -2.94 -20.10
N VAL A 321 18.38 -2.70 -19.15
CA VAL A 321 18.47 -3.18 -17.76
C VAL A 321 17.16 -3.88 -17.39
N PHE A 322 17.26 -5.12 -16.91
CA PHE A 322 16.12 -5.98 -16.64
C PHE A 322 16.19 -6.64 -15.27
N ARG A 323 15.04 -6.98 -14.71
CA ARG A 323 14.93 -7.68 -13.41
C ARG A 323 14.87 -9.20 -13.53
N SER A 324 14.66 -9.73 -14.74
CA SER A 324 14.60 -11.18 -14.96
C SER A 324 15.06 -11.56 -16.37
N LYS A 325 15.62 -12.77 -16.50
CA LYS A 325 16.07 -13.30 -17.80
C LYS A 325 14.91 -13.40 -18.79
N LYS A 326 13.72 -13.74 -18.29
CA LYS A 326 12.49 -13.80 -19.08
C LYS A 326 12.15 -12.45 -19.68
N GLN A 327 12.10 -11.38 -18.86
CA GLN A 327 11.82 -10.03 -19.34
C GLN A 327 12.84 -9.57 -20.40
N ALA A 328 14.13 -9.81 -20.16
CA ALA A 328 15.18 -9.46 -21.12
C ALA A 328 15.00 -10.20 -22.46
N LYS A 329 14.73 -11.51 -22.42
CA LYS A 329 14.48 -12.33 -23.61
C LYS A 329 13.22 -11.89 -24.36
N ASP A 330 12.11 -11.67 -23.66
CA ASP A 330 10.84 -11.26 -24.26
C ASP A 330 10.99 -9.91 -24.97
N THR A 331 11.67 -8.94 -24.35
CA THR A 331 11.98 -7.65 -24.98
C THR A 331 12.92 -7.81 -26.19
N LEU A 332 13.98 -8.60 -26.07
CA LEU A 332 14.89 -8.88 -27.18
C LEU A 332 14.18 -9.56 -28.36
N LEU A 333 13.23 -10.46 -28.11
CA LEU A 333 12.43 -11.12 -29.15
C LEU A 333 11.55 -10.11 -29.90
N ILE A 334 10.91 -9.18 -29.19
CA ILE A 334 10.11 -8.11 -29.81
C ILE A 334 11.01 -7.23 -30.69
N ILE A 335 12.15 -6.78 -30.16
CA ILE A 335 13.12 -5.97 -30.91
C ILE A 335 13.63 -6.74 -32.13
N CYS A 336 13.98 -8.01 -31.96
CA CYS A 336 14.49 -8.87 -33.03
C CYS A 336 13.51 -8.98 -34.19
N LYS A 337 12.22 -9.17 -33.89
CA LYS A 337 11.16 -9.25 -34.90
C LYS A 337 10.92 -7.91 -35.60
N ASN A 338 10.82 -6.82 -34.83
CA ASN A 338 10.49 -5.51 -35.37
C ASN A 338 11.59 -4.93 -36.29
N PHE A 339 12.86 -5.30 -36.06
CA PHE A 339 14.01 -4.78 -36.82
C PHE A 339 14.70 -5.85 -37.67
N ASN A 340 14.08 -7.03 -37.82
CA ASN A 340 14.61 -8.18 -38.56
C ASN A 340 16.08 -8.50 -38.21
N LEU A 341 16.39 -8.48 -36.91
CA LEU A 341 17.72 -8.80 -36.40
C LEU A 341 17.94 -10.32 -36.34
N CYS A 342 19.17 -10.73 -36.04
CA CYS A 342 19.54 -12.12 -35.98
C CYS A 342 19.44 -12.65 -34.54
N GLU A 343 18.53 -13.60 -34.31
CA GLU A 343 18.32 -14.24 -33.00
C GLU A 343 19.62 -14.83 -32.42
N LYS A 344 20.48 -15.39 -33.28
CA LYS A 344 21.78 -15.94 -32.89
C LYS A 344 22.77 -14.85 -32.45
N LEU A 345 22.82 -13.70 -33.12
CA LEU A 345 23.71 -12.58 -32.74
C LEU A 345 23.19 -11.81 -31.51
N LEU A 346 21.88 -11.90 -31.23
CA LEU A 346 21.27 -11.38 -30.01
C LEU A 346 21.33 -12.35 -28.81
N SER A 347 22.02 -13.49 -28.95
CA SER A 347 22.12 -14.52 -27.91
C SER A 347 20.77 -15.11 -27.47
N LEU A 348 19.75 -15.05 -28.35
CA LEU A 348 18.42 -15.64 -28.11
C LEU A 348 18.38 -17.14 -28.47
N GLU A 349 19.25 -17.55 -29.39
CA GLU A 349 19.33 -18.90 -29.92
C GLU A 349 20.79 -19.36 -29.97
N ASN A 350 21.05 -20.63 -29.62
CA ASN A 350 22.38 -21.22 -29.70
C ASN A 350 22.38 -22.39 -30.70
N THR A 351 22.70 -22.12 -31.96
CA THR A 351 22.79 -23.14 -33.02
C THR A 351 24.12 -23.07 -33.76
N LYS A 352 24.63 -24.22 -34.20
CA LYS A 352 25.84 -24.26 -35.05
C LYS A 352 25.56 -23.77 -36.47
N GLY A 353 24.35 -23.99 -36.97
CA GLY A 353 23.91 -23.60 -38.32
C GLY A 353 23.29 -22.19 -38.41
N GLU A 354 22.33 -22.03 -39.32
CA GLU A 354 21.53 -20.82 -39.46
C GLU A 354 20.54 -20.63 -38.30
N CYS A 355 20.24 -19.36 -38.00
CA CYS A 355 19.25 -19.05 -36.99
C CYS A 355 17.83 -19.35 -37.46
N PHE A 356 16.95 -19.70 -36.54
CA PHE A 356 15.55 -20.00 -36.80
C PHE A 356 14.83 -18.84 -37.52
N GLY A 357 15.07 -17.60 -37.08
CA GLY A 357 14.57 -16.41 -37.77
C GLY A 357 14.97 -16.31 -39.25
N TYR A 358 16.13 -16.84 -39.68
CA TYR A 358 16.52 -16.84 -41.09
C TYR A 358 15.72 -17.86 -41.91
N ARG A 359 15.44 -19.03 -41.34
CA ARG A 359 14.61 -20.07 -41.99
C ARG A 359 13.18 -19.61 -42.25
N LEU A 360 12.66 -18.75 -41.38
CA LEU A 360 11.34 -18.16 -41.50
C LEU A 360 11.30 -16.86 -42.31
N GLY A 361 12.43 -16.39 -42.86
CA GLY A 361 12.51 -15.14 -43.62
C GLY A 361 12.46 -13.86 -42.76
N ASN A 362 12.53 -13.96 -41.43
CA ASN A 362 12.46 -12.84 -40.49
C ASN A 362 13.81 -12.21 -40.16
N CYS A 363 14.90 -12.74 -40.73
CA CYS A 363 16.28 -12.26 -40.56
C CYS A 363 16.99 -12.26 -41.92
N HIS A 364 17.90 -11.31 -42.15
CA HIS A 364 18.66 -11.21 -43.42
C HIS A 364 19.94 -12.07 -43.48
N GLY A 365 20.19 -12.91 -42.47
CA GLY A 365 21.26 -13.91 -42.53
C GLY A 365 22.65 -13.40 -42.11
N ALA A 366 22.72 -12.39 -41.23
CA ALA A 366 23.97 -11.87 -40.67
C ALA A 366 24.86 -12.97 -40.03
N CYS A 367 24.27 -13.95 -39.34
CA CYS A 367 25.03 -15.07 -38.77
C CYS A 367 25.72 -15.98 -39.80
N LYS A 368 25.37 -15.90 -41.09
CA LYS A 368 25.99 -16.62 -42.20
C LYS A 368 26.85 -15.72 -43.10
N GLY A 369 27.01 -14.44 -42.75
CA GLY A 369 27.72 -13.48 -43.58
C GLY A 369 27.02 -13.09 -44.89
N LYS A 370 25.74 -13.47 -45.08
CA LYS A 370 24.96 -13.09 -46.28
C LYS A 370 24.57 -11.61 -46.26
N GLU A 371 24.36 -11.06 -45.07
CA GLU A 371 24.12 -9.64 -44.88
C GLU A 371 25.42 -8.91 -44.60
N LYS A 372 25.65 -7.74 -45.23
CA LYS A 372 26.83 -6.91 -44.94
C LYS A 372 26.77 -6.36 -43.50
N THR A 373 27.91 -6.41 -42.81
CA THR A 373 28.09 -5.94 -41.43
C THR A 373 27.52 -4.54 -41.18
N ILE A 374 27.79 -3.58 -42.07
CA ILE A 374 27.30 -2.20 -41.95
C ILE A 374 25.76 -2.13 -41.94
N LYS A 375 25.10 -2.87 -42.84
CA LYS A 375 23.63 -2.87 -42.94
C LYS A 375 22.97 -3.46 -41.70
N TYR A 376 23.55 -4.55 -41.19
CA TYR A 376 23.10 -5.15 -39.93
C TYR A 376 23.32 -4.19 -38.74
N ASN A 377 24.52 -3.62 -38.62
CA ASN A 377 24.88 -2.75 -37.50
C ASN A 377 24.03 -1.47 -37.46
N LEU A 378 23.64 -0.91 -38.61
CA LEU A 378 22.72 0.23 -38.67
C LEU A 378 21.36 -0.11 -38.08
N ARG A 379 20.74 -1.24 -38.49
CA ARG A 379 19.47 -1.70 -37.91
C ARG A 379 19.61 -2.03 -36.43
N PHE A 380 20.74 -2.62 -36.02
CA PHE A 380 21.02 -2.87 -34.62
C PHE A 380 21.05 -1.57 -33.81
N ILE A 381 21.78 -0.56 -34.27
CA ILE A 381 21.84 0.74 -33.59
C ILE A 381 20.44 1.34 -33.52
N GLU A 382 19.72 1.40 -34.63
CA GLU A 382 18.34 1.91 -34.70
C GLU A 382 17.41 1.20 -33.70
N ALA A 383 17.48 -0.12 -33.64
CA ALA A 383 16.68 -0.97 -32.77
C ALA A 383 16.88 -0.66 -31.28
N PHE A 384 18.12 -0.39 -30.88
CA PHE A 384 18.47 -0.11 -29.48
C PHE A 384 18.50 1.38 -29.13
N THR A 385 18.40 2.30 -30.10
CA THR A 385 18.33 3.76 -29.85
C THR A 385 17.17 4.13 -28.92
N ARG A 386 16.02 3.45 -29.04
CA ARG A 386 14.84 3.69 -28.18
C ARG A 386 14.89 2.97 -26.82
N SER A 387 15.76 1.96 -26.68
CA SER A 387 15.86 1.12 -25.46
C SER A 387 17.07 1.47 -24.58
N ARG A 388 18.02 2.25 -25.11
CA ARG A 388 19.17 2.76 -24.35
C ARG A 388 18.72 3.58 -23.14
N LEU A 389 19.45 3.40 -22.04
CA LEU A 389 19.42 4.39 -20.97
C LEU A 389 19.81 5.74 -21.58
N LYS A 390 19.06 6.79 -21.29
CA LYS A 390 19.37 8.12 -21.81
C LYS A 390 20.72 8.55 -21.24
N PRO A 391 21.62 9.15 -22.04
CA PRO A 391 22.84 9.73 -21.49
C PRO A 391 22.49 10.81 -20.48
N TRP A 392 23.38 11.05 -19.52
CA TRP A 392 23.23 12.17 -18.60
C TRP A 392 23.24 13.48 -19.40
N PRO A 393 22.21 14.33 -19.32
CA PRO A 393 22.06 15.46 -20.24
C PRO A 393 22.85 16.71 -19.82
N PHE A 394 23.64 16.65 -18.75
CA PHE A 394 24.37 17.78 -18.19
C PHE A 394 25.88 17.53 -18.18
N ASN A 395 26.69 18.58 -18.28
CA ASN A 395 28.16 18.51 -18.30
C ASN A 395 28.79 18.29 -16.90
N GLY A 396 28.02 17.82 -15.92
CA GLY A 396 28.46 17.66 -14.54
C GLY A 396 27.32 17.39 -13.57
N PRO A 397 27.61 17.41 -12.25
CA PRO A 397 26.58 17.27 -11.23
C PRO A 397 25.62 18.46 -11.24
N ILE A 398 24.38 18.22 -10.85
CA ILE A 398 23.32 19.24 -10.71
C ILE A 398 22.65 19.14 -9.35
N ILE A 399 22.02 20.22 -8.90
CA ILE A 399 21.07 20.21 -7.79
C ILE A 399 19.67 20.44 -8.33
N ILE A 400 18.71 19.59 -7.95
CA ILE A 400 17.30 19.87 -8.18
C ILE A 400 16.69 20.35 -6.87
N LYS A 401 16.21 21.60 -6.83
CA LYS A 401 15.54 22.18 -5.66
C LYS A 401 14.05 21.83 -5.59
N GLU A 402 13.60 21.52 -4.39
CA GLU A 402 12.19 21.30 -4.06
C GLU A 402 11.93 21.86 -2.65
N GLY A 403 11.36 23.06 -2.58
CA GLY A 403 11.24 23.79 -1.31
C GLY A 403 12.60 24.15 -0.73
N ASP A 404 12.81 23.84 0.55
CA ASP A 404 14.08 24.09 1.27
C ASP A 404 15.07 22.93 1.16
N GLU A 405 14.78 21.95 0.30
CA GLU A 405 15.65 20.80 0.03
C GLU A 405 16.20 20.84 -1.41
N GLY A 406 17.43 20.37 -1.57
CA GLY A 406 18.07 20.16 -2.86
C GLY A 406 18.54 18.71 -3.00
N PHE A 407 18.35 18.11 -4.17
CA PHE A 407 18.85 16.77 -4.48
C PHE A 407 20.08 16.90 -5.37
N LEU A 408 21.26 16.53 -4.85
CA LEU A 408 22.50 16.52 -5.60
C LEU A 408 22.59 15.25 -6.45
N LEU A 409 22.65 15.42 -7.76
CA LEU A 409 22.60 14.34 -8.73
C LEU A 409 23.80 14.37 -9.67
N ASN A 410 24.29 13.20 -10.06
CA ASN A 410 25.25 13.07 -11.17
C ASN A 410 25.09 11.71 -11.84
N ASN A 411 25.20 11.65 -13.16
CA ASN A 411 25.12 10.39 -13.91
C ASN A 411 23.93 9.50 -13.50
N TRP A 412 22.74 10.11 -13.35
CA TRP A 412 21.50 9.47 -12.89
C TRP A 412 21.53 8.88 -11.47
N CYS A 413 22.55 9.19 -10.69
CA CYS A 413 22.70 8.76 -9.31
C CYS A 413 22.37 9.90 -8.35
N LEU A 414 21.68 9.58 -7.25
CA LEU A 414 21.54 10.48 -6.11
C LEU A 414 22.83 10.42 -5.29
N ILE A 415 23.53 11.54 -5.19
CA ILE A 415 24.78 11.68 -4.42
C ILE A 415 24.48 12.06 -2.98
N GLY A 416 23.48 12.92 -2.78
CA GLY A 416 23.15 13.45 -1.47
C GLY A 416 22.00 14.44 -1.50
N LYS A 417 21.64 14.88 -0.31
CA LYS A 417 20.57 15.85 -0.06
C LYS A 417 21.18 17.10 0.57
N VAL A 418 20.79 18.25 0.05
CA VAL A 418 21.16 19.57 0.56
C VAL A 418 19.98 20.09 1.35
N THR A 419 20.20 20.43 2.61
CA THR A 419 19.21 21.05 3.50
C THR A 419 19.78 22.36 4.05
N MET A 420 18.98 23.09 4.84
CA MET A 420 19.44 24.28 5.58
C MET A 420 20.62 23.97 6.50
N ASP A 421 20.70 22.74 7.02
CA ASP A 421 21.74 22.27 7.95
C ASP A 421 23.02 21.79 7.23
N GLY A 422 23.04 21.77 5.90
CA GLY A 422 24.21 21.44 5.09
C GLY A 422 23.96 20.30 4.08
N LEU A 423 25.05 19.69 3.61
CA LEU A 423 25.01 18.57 2.67
C LEU A 423 25.07 17.23 3.42
N GLU A 424 23.98 16.48 3.38
CA GLU A 424 23.92 15.08 3.78
C GLU A 424 24.31 14.21 2.58
N GLN A 425 25.48 13.57 2.66
CA GLN A 425 25.95 12.66 1.60
C GLN A 425 25.37 11.26 1.82
N GLU A 426 24.97 10.61 0.73
CA GLU A 426 24.62 9.19 0.76
C GLU A 426 25.88 8.36 1.07
N GLU A 427 25.75 7.38 1.96
CA GLU A 427 26.87 6.47 2.31
C GLU A 427 27.37 5.66 1.11
N TYR A 428 26.50 5.44 0.10
CA TYR A 428 26.82 4.65 -1.10
C TYR A 428 26.18 5.23 -2.36
N ILE A 429 26.99 5.79 -3.26
CA ILE A 429 26.54 6.27 -4.57
C ILE A 429 26.51 5.09 -5.54
N ASN A 430 25.32 4.62 -5.92
CA ASN A 430 25.16 3.56 -6.92
C ASN A 430 24.03 3.91 -7.90
N PHE A 431 24.17 3.46 -9.15
CA PHE A 431 23.08 3.55 -10.11
C PHE A 431 21.95 2.60 -9.69
N ASP A 432 20.75 3.17 -9.57
CA ASP A 432 19.54 2.44 -9.26
C ASP A 432 18.49 2.65 -10.37
N LEU A 433 17.92 1.55 -10.86
CA LEU A 433 16.99 1.59 -11.98
C LEU A 433 15.69 2.35 -11.66
N ASP A 434 15.22 2.29 -10.42
CA ASP A 434 14.01 3.01 -10.01
C ASP A 434 14.30 4.51 -9.89
N THR A 435 15.43 4.88 -9.29
CA THR A 435 15.92 6.27 -9.26
C THR A 435 16.11 6.82 -10.67
N TYR A 436 16.74 6.08 -11.59
CA TYR A 436 16.86 6.48 -13.00
C TYR A 436 15.50 6.74 -13.63
N LYS A 437 14.51 5.86 -13.42
CA LYS A 437 13.16 6.06 -13.98
C LYS A 437 12.46 7.28 -13.41
N ILE A 438 12.58 7.51 -12.11
CA ILE A 438 12.05 8.69 -11.43
C ILE A 438 12.67 9.96 -12.04
N LEU A 439 14.01 10.02 -12.07
CA LEU A 439 14.76 11.18 -12.56
C LEU A 439 14.53 11.42 -14.05
N SER A 440 14.57 10.37 -14.88
CA SER A 440 14.35 10.48 -16.32
C SER A 440 12.94 10.97 -16.62
N SER A 441 11.93 10.46 -15.91
CA SER A 441 10.56 10.96 -16.06
C SER A 441 10.44 12.42 -15.62
N TYR A 442 11.07 12.80 -14.51
CA TYR A 442 11.04 14.17 -13.99
C TYR A 442 11.68 15.16 -14.98
N LEU A 443 12.89 14.87 -15.45
CA LEU A 443 13.66 15.74 -16.36
C LEU A 443 13.05 15.84 -17.76
N ASN A 444 12.33 14.81 -18.22
CA ASN A 444 11.60 14.89 -19.50
C ASN A 444 10.34 15.76 -19.42
N SER A 445 9.84 16.08 -18.21
CA SER A 445 8.69 16.96 -18.06
C SER A 445 9.13 18.43 -18.20
N GLN A 446 8.83 19.04 -19.34
CA GLN A 446 9.29 20.40 -19.70
C GLN A 446 8.88 21.51 -18.70
N LYS A 447 7.94 21.25 -17.78
CA LYS A 447 7.44 22.21 -16.79
C LYS A 447 8.29 22.34 -15.51
N LYS A 448 9.34 21.53 -15.30
CA LYS A 448 10.09 21.46 -14.02
C LYS A 448 11.59 21.78 -14.11
N LEU A 449 12.07 22.29 -15.26
CA LEU A 449 13.50 22.63 -15.47
C LEU A 449 13.95 23.90 -14.73
N THR A 450 13.02 24.70 -14.19
CA THR A 450 13.31 25.97 -13.48
C THR A 450 14.00 25.79 -12.14
N ASN A 451 14.00 24.57 -11.59
CA ASN A 451 14.52 24.29 -10.24
C ASN A 451 15.91 23.63 -10.27
N ILE A 452 16.57 23.62 -11.43
CA ILE A 452 17.88 23.00 -11.61
C ILE A 452 18.95 24.07 -11.43
N GLU A 453 19.90 23.80 -10.54
CA GLU A 453 21.05 24.66 -10.28
C GLU A 453 22.35 23.89 -10.47
N SER A 454 23.41 24.64 -10.82
CA SER A 454 24.76 24.10 -10.71
C SER A 454 25.14 24.04 -9.23
N PRO A 455 25.72 22.93 -8.73
CA PRO A 455 26.16 22.88 -7.36
C PRO A 455 27.22 23.98 -7.12
N PRO A 456 27.24 24.63 -5.94
CA PRO A 456 28.37 25.47 -5.57
C PRO A 456 29.66 24.64 -5.60
N ASN A 457 30.84 25.27 -5.60
CA ASN A 457 32.16 24.62 -5.57
C ASN A 457 32.34 23.77 -4.29
N ILE A 458 31.62 22.66 -4.20
CA ILE A 458 31.65 21.69 -3.12
C ILE A 458 32.76 20.72 -3.50
N LYS A 459 33.80 20.63 -2.67
CA LYS A 459 34.78 19.53 -2.74
C LYS A 459 34.04 18.22 -2.37
N LEU A 460 33.42 17.59 -3.36
CA LEU A 460 32.77 16.30 -3.19
C LEU A 460 33.85 15.24 -2.96
N LYS A 461 33.97 14.74 -1.72
CA LYS A 461 34.95 13.72 -1.30
C LYS A 461 34.98 12.47 -2.19
N TYR A 462 33.89 12.19 -2.91
CA TYR A 462 33.69 10.96 -3.69
C TYR A 462 33.75 11.14 -5.21
N LEU A 463 33.94 12.36 -5.74
CA LEU A 463 34.27 12.49 -7.17
C LEU A 463 35.73 12.10 -7.43
N ASN A 464 36.64 12.39 -6.50
CA ASN A 464 38.08 12.21 -6.74
C ASN A 464 38.64 10.82 -6.42
N SER A 465 37.83 9.83 -6.04
CA SER A 465 38.33 8.52 -5.60
C SER A 465 37.91 7.32 -6.46
N ASN A 466 37.27 7.52 -7.62
CA ASN A 466 37.27 6.58 -8.77
C ASN A 466 36.49 7.08 -10.01
N LEU A 467 36.22 8.39 -10.12
CA LEU A 467 35.56 8.97 -11.28
C LEU A 467 36.46 10.10 -11.79
N ILE A 468 36.82 10.06 -13.08
CA ILE A 468 37.67 11.04 -13.78
C ILE A 468 39.18 10.81 -13.60
N THR A 469 39.71 9.81 -14.31
CA THR A 469 40.84 10.05 -15.21
C THR A 469 40.60 9.22 -16.48
N ASN A 470 39.99 9.82 -17.50
CA ASN A 470 40.28 9.41 -18.86
C ASN A 470 41.17 10.51 -19.43
N PRO A 471 42.48 10.26 -19.64
CA PRO A 471 43.28 11.12 -20.46
C PRO A 471 42.98 10.80 -21.93
N PHE A 472 42.70 11.86 -22.68
CA PHE A 472 42.55 11.97 -24.14
C PHE A 472 41.18 11.65 -24.75
#